data_AF-A0AB35K4C8-F1
#
_entry.id   AF-A0AB35K4C8-F1
#
_cell.length_a   1.000
_cell.length_b   1.000
_cell.length_c   1.000
_cell.angle_alpha   90.00
_cell.angle_beta   90.00
_cell.angle_gamma   90.00
#
_symmetry.space_group_name_H-M   'P 1'
#
loop_
_entity.id
_entity.type
_entity.pdbx_description
1 polymer ?
#
loop_
_entity_poly.entity_id
_entity_poly.type
_entity_poly.pdbx_seq_one_letter_code
_entity_poly.pdbx_strand_id
1 'polypeptide(L)'
;MIKDLHFSFPGFSATTGYCHLRVAMKSTESKMVIVCSQYKNYYGTSVTNAVETIAEKFFYDVANKNIVNIEIPNLSEYKIFSKDRNLLTRLLIKLKLLNDKNQSKKIYLNIPELFNNILWIERYPLDTGLREFEDDCRLVKMDEQFNPQWCQKISDEFVRQETGFSLSELLIDNEKLDLKNLQNFK
;
A
#
# COMPACT_ATOMS: atom_id res chain seq x y z
N MET A 1 13.62 9.58 -3.19
CA MET A 1 13.04 8.55 -4.08
C MET A 1 11.57 8.86 -4.32
N ILE A 2 11.12 8.77 -5.57
CA ILE A 2 9.70 8.74 -5.96
C ILE A 2 9.55 7.59 -6.96
N LYS A 3 8.51 6.75 -6.79
CA LYS A 3 8.18 5.62 -7.65
C LYS A 3 6.70 5.59 -7.93
N ASP A 4 6.35 5.43 -9.20
CA ASP A 4 4.98 5.33 -9.69
C ASP A 4 4.68 3.88 -10.07
N LEU A 5 3.52 3.38 -9.64
CA LEU A 5 3.08 2.01 -9.87
C LEU A 5 1.67 1.99 -10.43
N HIS A 6 1.49 1.32 -11.57
CA HIS A 6 0.18 0.84 -11.99
C HIS A 6 -0.13 -0.43 -11.20
N PHE A 7 -0.98 -0.30 -10.18
CA PHE A 7 -1.19 -1.34 -9.19
C PHE A 7 -2.53 -2.04 -9.42
N SER A 8 -2.51 -3.36 -9.51
CA SER A 8 -3.71 -4.18 -9.52
C SER A 8 -3.96 -4.82 -8.16
N PHE A 9 -5.23 -5.02 -7.83
CA PHE A 9 -5.65 -5.61 -6.56
C PHE A 9 -6.93 -6.44 -6.72
N PRO A 10 -7.22 -7.39 -5.81
CA PRO A 10 -8.51 -8.07 -5.74
C PRO A 10 -9.64 -7.06 -5.47
N GLY A 11 -10.50 -6.84 -6.46
CA GLY A 11 -11.71 -6.05 -6.31
C GLY A 11 -12.89 -6.90 -5.83
N PHE A 12 -14.01 -6.24 -5.56
CA PHE A 12 -15.27 -6.90 -5.24
C PHE A 12 -15.76 -7.80 -6.39
N SER A 13 -16.56 -8.81 -6.01
CA SER A 13 -17.09 -9.83 -6.93
C SER A 13 -16.00 -10.55 -7.74
N ALA A 14 -14.82 -10.74 -7.15
CA ALA A 14 -13.66 -11.41 -7.76
C ALA A 14 -13.16 -10.73 -9.07
N THR A 15 -13.43 -9.44 -9.24
CA THR A 15 -12.91 -8.66 -10.36
C THR A 15 -11.52 -8.12 -10.05
N THR A 16 -10.71 -7.80 -11.06
CA THR A 16 -9.43 -7.10 -10.85
C THR A 16 -9.68 -5.60 -10.74
N GLY A 17 -9.31 -5.01 -9.61
CA GLY A 17 -9.26 -3.57 -9.42
C GLY A 17 -7.93 -2.97 -9.83
N TYR A 18 -7.94 -1.68 -10.18
CA TYR A 18 -6.75 -0.93 -10.60
C TYR A 18 -6.69 0.43 -9.93
N CYS A 19 -5.52 0.80 -9.45
CA CYS A 19 -5.21 2.14 -8.96
C CYS A 19 -3.78 2.55 -9.33
N HIS A 20 -3.46 3.81 -9.08
CA HIS A 20 -2.10 4.30 -9.16
C HIS A 20 -1.53 4.50 -7.76
N LEU A 21 -0.36 3.92 -7.47
CA LEU A 21 0.36 4.18 -6.24
C LEU A 21 1.61 5.01 -6.55
N ARG A 22 1.73 6.20 -5.96
CA ARG A 22 2.99 6.93 -5.89
C ARG A 22 3.61 6.73 -4.52
N VAL A 23 4.78 6.09 -4.47
CA VAL A 23 5.55 5.84 -3.26
C VAL A 23 6.74 6.78 -3.23
N ALA A 24 6.88 7.56 -2.16
CA ALA A 24 7.96 8.54 -2.03
C ALA A 24 8.59 8.57 -0.64
N MET A 25 9.89 8.91 -0.61
CA MET A 25 10.70 9.06 0.61
C MET A 25 11.93 9.92 0.30
N LYS A 26 12.20 11.02 1.04
CA LYS A 26 13.40 11.88 0.80
C LYS A 26 14.67 11.33 1.46
N SER A 27 14.58 10.90 2.71
CA SER A 27 15.67 10.34 3.52
C SER A 27 15.14 9.29 4.48
N THR A 28 16.02 8.53 5.14
CA THR A 28 15.65 7.47 6.10
C THR A 28 14.97 7.98 7.37
N GLU A 29 15.12 9.27 7.71
CA GLU A 29 14.47 9.89 8.88
C GLU A 29 13.08 10.46 8.56
N SER A 30 12.72 10.59 7.29
CA SER A 30 11.41 11.13 6.87
C SER A 30 10.40 10.00 6.74
N LYS A 31 9.13 10.28 7.09
CA LYS A 31 8.07 9.30 6.88
C LYS A 31 7.93 8.99 5.39
N MET A 32 7.82 7.70 5.07
CA MET A 32 7.40 7.26 3.75
C MET A 32 5.98 7.76 3.50
N VAL A 33 5.70 8.16 2.27
CA VAL A 33 4.37 8.56 1.82
C VAL A 33 3.92 7.72 0.64
N ILE A 34 2.65 7.32 0.68
CA ILE A 34 1.99 6.59 -0.41
C ILE A 34 0.76 7.38 -0.80
N VAL A 35 0.69 7.83 -2.05
CA VAL A 35 -0.51 8.42 -2.64
C VAL A 35 -1.21 7.34 -3.47
N CYS A 36 -2.34 6.87 -2.98
CA CYS A 36 -3.23 5.93 -3.68
C CYS A 36 -4.29 6.72 -4.46
N SER A 37 -4.12 6.81 -5.77
CA SER A 37 -5.01 7.56 -6.65
C SER A 37 -5.97 6.66 -7.41
N GLN A 38 -7.23 7.05 -7.44
CA GLN A 38 -8.23 6.49 -8.34
C GLN A 38 -7.90 6.90 -9.79
N TYR A 39 -7.92 5.95 -10.73
CA TYR A 39 -7.86 6.30 -12.14
C TYR A 39 -9.15 6.98 -12.61
N LYS A 40 -9.03 7.97 -13.48
CA LYS A 40 -10.09 8.44 -14.37
C LYS A 40 -10.54 7.31 -15.29
N ASN A 41 -11.80 7.35 -15.72
CA ASN A 41 -12.42 6.34 -16.60
C ASN A 41 -12.34 4.89 -16.06
N TYR A 42 -12.22 4.71 -14.75
CA TYR A 42 -12.29 3.41 -14.10
C TYR A 42 -13.60 3.28 -13.31
N TYR A 43 -14.31 2.18 -13.55
CA TYR A 43 -15.65 1.91 -12.98
C TYR A 43 -15.69 0.62 -12.14
N GLY A 44 -14.53 0.10 -11.76
CA GLY A 44 -14.41 -1.07 -10.89
C GLY A 44 -14.52 -0.73 -9.41
N THR A 45 -13.94 -1.57 -8.55
CA THR A 45 -13.89 -1.33 -7.10
C THR A 45 -13.06 -0.09 -6.80
N SER A 46 -13.65 0.90 -6.13
CA SER A 46 -12.98 2.16 -5.82
C SER A 46 -11.83 1.99 -4.83
N VAL A 47 -10.87 2.91 -4.86
CA VAL A 47 -9.75 2.93 -3.89
C VAL A 47 -10.22 3.05 -2.45
N THR A 48 -11.30 3.79 -2.20
CA THR A 48 -11.92 3.95 -0.87
C THR A 48 -12.42 2.62 -0.34
N ASN A 49 -13.10 1.84 -1.19
CA ASN A 49 -13.70 0.59 -0.75
C ASN A 49 -12.71 -0.58 -0.67
N ALA A 50 -11.47 -0.38 -1.14
CA ALA A 50 -10.45 -1.42 -1.18
C ALA A 50 -9.14 -0.99 -0.53
N VAL A 51 -9.13 0.06 0.29
CA VAL A 51 -7.89 0.62 0.84
C VAL A 51 -7.14 -0.42 1.69
N GLU A 52 -7.85 -1.22 2.47
CA GLU A 52 -7.31 -2.34 3.25
C GLU A 52 -6.66 -3.38 2.33
N THR A 53 -7.39 -3.83 1.30
CA THR A 53 -6.94 -4.84 0.34
C THR A 53 -5.75 -4.35 -0.49
N ILE A 54 -5.75 -3.09 -0.89
CA ILE A 54 -4.66 -2.45 -1.63
C ILE A 54 -3.41 -2.41 -0.75
N ALA A 55 -3.55 -1.95 0.50
CA ALA A 55 -2.45 -1.88 1.45
C ALA A 55 -1.86 -3.27 1.74
N GLU A 56 -2.71 -4.24 2.09
CA GLU A 56 -2.28 -5.61 2.37
C GLU A 56 -1.49 -6.19 1.20
N LYS A 57 -2.07 -6.13 -0.02
CA LYS A 57 -1.39 -6.64 -1.21
C LYS A 57 -0.08 -5.90 -1.47
N PHE A 58 -0.06 -4.57 -1.39
CA PHE A 58 1.14 -3.78 -1.63
C PHE A 58 2.28 -4.20 -0.68
N PHE A 59 2.00 -4.30 0.61
CA PHE A 59 3.01 -4.67 1.60
C PHE A 59 3.51 -6.10 1.44
N TYR A 60 2.63 -7.05 1.12
CA TYR A 60 3.06 -8.41 0.81
C TYR A 60 3.86 -8.48 -0.50
N ASP A 61 3.49 -7.73 -1.53
CA ASP A 61 4.23 -7.68 -2.77
C ASP A 61 5.64 -7.10 -2.58
N VAL A 62 5.80 -6.05 -1.75
CA VAL A 62 7.12 -5.54 -1.37
C VAL A 62 7.89 -6.57 -0.54
N ALA A 63 7.27 -7.16 0.49
CA ALA A 63 7.93 -8.15 1.36
C ALA A 63 8.40 -9.40 0.62
N ASN A 64 7.66 -9.81 -0.41
CA ASN A 64 7.97 -10.95 -1.28
C ASN A 64 8.85 -10.58 -2.48
N LYS A 65 9.26 -9.31 -2.62
CA LYS A 65 10.09 -8.78 -3.72
C LYS A 65 9.41 -8.86 -5.10
N ASN A 66 8.07 -8.88 -5.14
CA ASN A 66 7.30 -8.76 -6.38
C ASN A 66 7.34 -7.32 -6.92
N ILE A 67 7.53 -6.33 -6.04
CA ILE A 67 7.79 -4.94 -6.41
C ILE A 67 9.25 -4.65 -6.12
N VAL A 68 10.02 -4.40 -7.19
CA VAL A 68 11.45 -4.09 -7.09
C VAL A 68 11.69 -2.60 -6.87
N ASN A 69 12.82 -2.25 -6.27
CA ASN A 69 13.26 -0.86 -6.04
C ASN A 69 12.33 -0.02 -5.14
N ILE A 70 11.57 -0.68 -4.27
CA ILE A 70 10.87 -0.06 -3.13
C ILE A 70 11.29 -0.83 -1.88
N GLU A 71 11.85 -0.09 -0.92
CA GLU A 71 12.22 -0.63 0.38
C GLU A 71 11.42 0.10 1.44
N ILE A 72 10.67 -0.66 2.23
CA ILE A 72 9.90 -0.12 3.36
C ILE A 72 10.84 -0.12 4.59
N PRO A 73 11.11 1.05 5.18
CA PRO A 73 11.91 1.14 6.41
C PRO A 73 11.35 0.23 7.49
N ASN A 74 12.24 -0.46 8.21
CA ASN A 74 11.89 -1.32 9.35
C ASN A 74 10.87 -2.43 9.04
N LEU A 75 10.68 -2.81 7.77
CA LEU A 75 9.72 -3.87 7.38
C LEU A 75 9.92 -5.17 8.16
N SER A 76 11.15 -5.50 8.55
CA SER A 76 11.46 -6.69 9.36
C SER A 76 10.88 -6.65 10.77
N GLU A 77 10.69 -5.47 11.35
CA GLU A 77 10.11 -5.29 12.69
C GLU A 77 8.62 -5.69 12.69
N TYR A 78 7.93 -5.43 11.57
CA TYR A 78 6.53 -5.82 11.36
C TYR A 78 6.35 -7.27 10.89
N LYS A 79 7.44 -8.02 10.64
CA LYS A 79 7.34 -9.42 10.20
C LYS A 79 7.04 -10.33 11.39
N ILE A 80 5.82 -10.85 11.39
CA ILE A 80 5.41 -11.95 12.23
C ILE A 80 5.70 -13.24 11.46
N PHE A 81 6.65 -14.04 11.95
CA PHE A 81 6.84 -15.37 11.39
C PHE A 81 5.80 -16.30 12.00
N SER A 82 4.93 -16.93 11.20
CA SER A 82 4.13 -18.04 11.72
C SER A 82 5.07 -19.15 12.15
N LYS A 83 5.25 -19.32 13.45
CA LYS A 83 6.08 -20.39 13.98
C LYS A 83 5.49 -20.95 15.27
N ASP A 84 4.27 -21.45 15.21
CA ASP A 84 3.85 -22.43 16.20
C ASP A 84 4.49 -23.78 15.89
N ARG A 85 5.80 -23.87 16.14
CA ARG A 85 6.40 -25.17 16.45
C ARG A 85 6.23 -25.39 17.95
N ASN A 86 5.23 -26.18 18.34
CA ASN A 86 5.18 -26.79 19.66
C ASN A 86 6.54 -27.43 19.98
N LEU A 87 6.94 -27.46 21.25
CA LEU A 87 8.21 -28.05 21.72
C LEU A 87 8.44 -29.46 21.15
N LEU A 88 7.36 -30.23 21.00
CA LEU A 88 7.34 -31.55 20.35
C LEU A 88 7.83 -31.51 18.90
N THR A 89 7.37 -30.57 18.08
CA THR A 89 7.80 -30.45 16.68
C THR A 89 9.28 -30.11 16.57
N ARG A 90 9.82 -29.28 17.49
CA ARG A 90 11.26 -29.03 17.59
C ARG A 90 12.03 -30.29 17.96
N LEU A 91 11.52 -31.07 18.91
CA LEU A 91 12.12 -32.32 19.36
C LEU A 91 12.12 -33.38 18.24
N LEU A 92 11.02 -33.53 17.51
CA LEU A 92 10.87 -34.50 16.42
C LEU A 92 11.79 -34.19 15.22
N ILE A 93 11.98 -32.91 14.89
CA ILE A 93 12.94 -32.48 13.86
C ILE A 93 14.39 -32.73 14.35
N LYS A 94 14.69 -32.46 15.62
CA LYS A 94 16.02 -32.73 16.21
C LYS A 94 16.36 -34.23 16.22
N LEU A 95 15.35 -35.08 16.43
CA LEU A 95 15.46 -36.54 16.34
C LEU A 95 15.51 -37.06 14.89
N LYS A 96 15.49 -36.18 13.88
CA LYS A 96 15.41 -36.51 12.44
C LYS A 96 14.19 -37.37 12.07
N LEU A 97 13.16 -37.39 12.92
CA LEU A 97 11.91 -38.12 12.69
C LEU A 97 10.97 -37.37 11.73
N LEU A 98 11.23 -36.08 11.49
CA LEU A 98 10.58 -35.26 10.47
C LEU A 98 11.64 -34.62 9.57
N ASN A 99 11.43 -34.67 8.26
CA ASN A 99 12.26 -33.95 7.29
C ASN A 99 11.78 -32.50 7.18
N ASP A 100 12.67 -31.54 7.48
CA ASP A 100 12.43 -30.08 7.40
C ASP A 100 12.46 -29.57 5.94
N LYS A 101 11.91 -30.34 5.00
CA LYS A 101 12.14 -30.14 3.55
C LYS A 101 11.15 -29.22 2.85
N ASN A 102 10.09 -28.73 3.49
CA ASN A 102 9.13 -27.83 2.85
C ASN A 102 8.42 -26.93 3.88
N GLN A 103 9.13 -25.97 4.46
CA GLN A 103 8.47 -24.82 5.08
C GLN A 103 8.98 -23.56 4.41
N SER A 104 8.30 -23.13 3.35
CA SER A 104 8.28 -21.71 3.00
C SER A 104 7.90 -20.97 4.27
N LYS A 105 8.83 -20.20 4.86
CA LYS A 105 8.51 -19.32 5.98
C LYS A 105 7.37 -18.42 5.51
N LYS A 106 6.14 -18.70 5.92
CA LYS A 106 5.02 -17.80 5.64
C LYS A 106 5.29 -16.55 6.46
N ILE A 107 5.55 -15.46 5.75
CA ILE A 107 5.71 -14.13 6.32
C ILE A 107 4.29 -13.63 6.55
N TYR A 108 3.98 -13.24 7.79
CA TYR A 108 2.81 -12.44 8.10
C TYR A 108 3.31 -11.05 8.46
N LEU A 109 2.58 -10.03 8.04
CA LEU A 109 2.93 -8.64 8.34
C LEU A 109 1.89 -8.07 9.31
N ASN A 110 2.34 -7.29 10.29
CA ASN A 110 1.42 -6.44 11.06
C ASN A 110 0.97 -5.26 10.19
N ILE A 111 0.05 -5.51 9.26
CA ILE A 111 -0.42 -4.53 8.27
C ILE A 111 -0.95 -3.24 8.91
N PRO A 112 -1.80 -3.26 9.95
CA PRO A 112 -2.30 -2.04 10.57
C PRO A 112 -1.18 -1.14 11.11
N GLU A 113 -0.21 -1.75 11.81
CA GLU A 113 0.92 -1.02 12.38
C GLU A 113 1.83 -0.47 11.30
N LEU A 114 2.10 -1.26 10.25
CA LEU A 114 2.91 -0.82 9.12
C LEU A 114 2.24 0.33 8.36
N PHE A 115 0.93 0.23 8.12
CA PHE A 115 0.15 1.27 7.46
C PHE A 115 0.20 2.59 8.23
N ASN A 116 0.01 2.53 9.55
CA ASN A 116 -0.01 3.74 10.40
C ASN A 116 1.36 4.41 10.57
N ASN A 117 2.45 3.72 10.26
CA ASN A 117 3.79 4.30 10.20
C ASN A 117 4.11 4.98 8.85
N ILE A 118 3.19 4.88 7.88
CA ILE A 118 3.27 5.52 6.57
C ILE A 118 2.24 6.64 6.49
N LEU A 119 2.59 7.73 5.82
CA LEU A 119 1.61 8.75 5.46
C LEU A 119 0.84 8.24 4.23
N TRP A 120 -0.36 7.71 4.42
CA TRP A 120 -1.21 7.24 3.33
C TRP A 120 -2.21 8.30 2.90
N ILE A 121 -2.12 8.74 1.65
CA ILE A 121 -3.03 9.73 1.04
C ILE A 121 -3.92 9.00 0.03
N GLU A 122 -5.23 9.02 0.25
CA GLU A 122 -6.19 8.70 -0.80
C GLU A 122 -6.39 9.93 -1.68
N ARG A 123 -6.39 9.73 -2.99
CA ARG A 123 -6.62 10.78 -3.97
C ARG A 123 -7.69 10.41 -4.98
N TYR A 124 -8.63 11.32 -5.17
CA TYR A 124 -9.49 11.38 -6.35
C TYR A 124 -9.09 12.60 -7.18
N PRO A 125 -8.43 12.40 -8.34
CA PRO A 125 -8.08 13.50 -9.23
C PRO A 125 -9.32 14.26 -9.69
N LEU A 126 -9.13 15.51 -10.11
CA LEU A 126 -10.18 16.29 -10.79
C LEU A 126 -10.88 15.44 -11.85
N ASP A 127 -12.20 15.57 -12.00
CA ASP A 127 -13.07 14.77 -12.87
C ASP A 127 -13.18 13.28 -12.48
N THR A 128 -12.88 12.91 -11.23
CA THR A 128 -12.97 11.52 -10.74
C THR A 128 -13.81 11.43 -9.46
N GLY A 129 -14.60 10.36 -9.33
CA GLY A 129 -15.35 10.06 -8.10
C GLY A 129 -16.57 10.97 -7.92
N LEU A 130 -17.01 11.15 -6.67
CA LEU A 130 -18.22 11.92 -6.37
C LEU A 130 -18.01 13.45 -6.36
N ARG A 131 -16.75 13.90 -6.29
CA ARG A 131 -16.36 15.31 -6.20
C ARG A 131 -15.57 15.73 -7.43
N GLU A 132 -16.20 15.61 -8.59
CA GLU A 132 -15.55 15.78 -9.89
C GLU A 132 -14.96 17.19 -10.12
N PHE A 133 -15.37 18.20 -9.33
CA PHE A 133 -14.96 19.59 -9.50
C PHE A 133 -13.67 19.99 -8.75
N GLU A 134 -13.07 19.07 -7.98
CA GLU A 134 -11.82 19.34 -7.27
C GLU A 134 -10.92 18.09 -7.20
N ASP A 135 -9.62 18.29 -7.00
CA ASP A 135 -8.71 17.21 -6.64
C ASP A 135 -8.84 16.96 -5.12
N ASP A 136 -9.40 15.82 -4.73
CA ASP A 136 -9.64 15.50 -3.31
C ASP A 136 -8.53 14.59 -2.79
N CYS A 137 -7.76 15.11 -1.83
CA CYS A 137 -6.67 14.40 -1.16
C CYS A 137 -6.96 14.26 0.33
N ARG A 138 -7.10 13.03 0.81
CA ARG A 138 -7.48 12.68 2.17
C ARG A 138 -6.39 11.86 2.84
N LEU A 139 -6.04 12.22 4.07
CA LEU A 139 -5.22 11.34 4.91
C LEU A 139 -6.08 10.15 5.35
N VAL A 140 -5.57 8.94 5.15
CA VAL A 140 -6.20 7.71 5.64
C VAL A 140 -5.36 7.16 6.79
N LYS A 141 -6.03 6.73 7.86
CA LYS A 141 -5.43 5.99 8.98
C LYS A 141 -6.21 4.71 9.21
N MET A 142 -5.59 3.73 9.84
CA MET A 142 -6.27 2.52 10.28
C MET A 142 -6.47 2.57 11.80
N ASP A 143 -7.66 2.17 12.26
CA ASP A 143 -7.86 1.90 13.68
C ASP A 143 -7.23 0.57 14.12
N GLU A 144 -7.40 0.22 15.39
CA GLU A 144 -6.87 -1.02 15.98
C GLU A 144 -7.49 -2.30 15.39
N GLN A 145 -8.67 -2.20 14.78
CA GLN A 145 -9.39 -3.30 14.12
C GLN A 145 -9.13 -3.32 12.61
N PHE A 146 -8.19 -2.51 12.12
CA PHE A 146 -7.85 -2.34 10.71
C PHE A 146 -8.99 -1.75 9.86
N ASN A 147 -9.90 -0.97 10.46
CA ASN A 147 -10.87 -0.22 9.68
C ASN A 147 -10.28 1.15 9.27
N PRO A 148 -10.47 1.56 8.01
CA PRO A 148 -9.99 2.83 7.50
C PRO A 148 -10.79 4.01 8.05
N GLN A 149 -10.07 5.07 8.38
CA GLN A 149 -10.58 6.34 8.87
C GLN A 149 -10.09 7.46 7.94
N TRP A 150 -11.02 8.04 7.19
CA TRP A 150 -10.74 9.20 6.33
C TRP A 150 -10.74 10.47 7.16
N CYS A 151 -9.55 11.03 7.32
CA CYS A 151 -9.35 12.26 8.05
C CYS A 151 -9.74 13.49 7.19
N GLN A 152 -9.47 14.68 7.74
CA GLN A 152 -9.62 15.93 6.99
C GLN A 152 -8.74 15.96 5.73
N LYS A 153 -9.09 16.87 4.80
CA LYS A 153 -8.25 17.14 3.63
C LYS A 153 -6.83 17.49 4.06
N ILE A 154 -5.87 16.96 3.33
CA ILE A 154 -4.45 17.17 3.65
C ILE A 154 -3.97 18.54 3.13
N SER A 155 -3.14 19.23 3.91
CA SER A 155 -2.52 20.49 3.50
C SER A 155 -1.07 20.28 3.05
N ASP A 156 -0.58 21.13 2.16
CA ASP A 156 0.83 21.13 1.73
C ASP A 156 1.80 21.31 2.91
N GLU A 157 1.45 22.17 3.86
CA GLU A 157 2.23 22.40 5.08
C GLU A 157 2.42 21.12 5.89
N PHE A 158 1.34 20.37 6.14
CA PHE A 158 1.40 19.12 6.89
C PHE A 158 2.28 18.08 6.18
N VAL A 159 2.12 17.93 4.85
CA VAL A 159 2.95 17.00 4.06
C VAL A 159 4.43 17.38 4.14
N ARG A 160 4.76 18.67 4.02
CA ARG A 160 6.15 19.15 4.14
C ARG A 160 6.75 18.86 5.50
N GLN A 161 5.99 19.09 6.57
CA GLN A 161 6.44 18.82 7.94
C GLN A 161 6.71 17.34 8.18
N GLU A 162 5.84 16.45 7.71
CA GLU A 162 5.94 15.01 7.99
C GLU A 162 6.94 14.27 7.08
N THR A 163 7.12 14.74 5.84
CA THR A 163 7.82 13.97 4.79
C THR A 163 8.94 14.72 4.09
N GLY A 164 8.97 16.05 4.24
CA GLY A 164 9.86 16.94 3.48
C GLY A 164 9.44 17.18 2.03
N PHE A 165 8.40 16.50 1.51
CA PHE A 165 7.84 16.77 0.17
C PHE A 165 6.79 17.87 0.22
N SER A 166 6.66 18.63 -0.87
CA SER A 166 5.42 19.33 -1.18
C SER A 166 4.34 18.35 -1.62
N LEU A 167 3.09 18.69 -1.39
CA LEU A 167 1.95 17.94 -1.92
C LEU A 167 2.04 17.86 -3.45
N SER A 168 2.39 18.96 -4.13
CA SER A 168 2.57 18.97 -5.59
C SER A 168 3.63 18.00 -6.12
N GLU A 169 4.72 17.76 -5.38
CA GLU A 169 5.71 16.73 -5.76
C GLU A 169 5.12 15.31 -5.69
N LEU A 170 4.15 15.10 -4.79
CA LEU A 170 3.51 13.81 -4.55
C LEU A 170 2.27 13.58 -5.43
N LEU A 171 1.73 14.61 -6.08
CA LEU A 171 0.60 14.45 -6.98
C LEU A 171 1.09 14.26 -8.41
N ILE A 172 0.79 13.12 -9.01
CA ILE A 172 1.05 12.89 -10.43
C ILE A 172 0.03 13.64 -11.29
N ASP A 173 0.44 14.08 -12.47
CA ASP A 173 -0.41 14.78 -13.44
C ASP A 173 -1.70 14.00 -13.74
N ASN A 174 -2.83 14.71 -13.79
CA ASN A 174 -4.15 14.12 -14.00
C ASN A 174 -4.27 13.33 -15.30
N GLU A 175 -3.55 13.73 -16.36
CA GLU A 175 -3.53 13.05 -17.66
C GLU A 175 -2.88 11.66 -17.59
N LYS A 176 -1.92 11.48 -16.68
CA LYS A 176 -1.25 10.19 -16.42
C LYS A 176 -2.13 9.26 -15.58
N LEU A 177 -3.21 9.78 -14.99
CA LEU A 177 -4.20 9.03 -14.22
C LEU A 177 -5.43 8.67 -15.04
N ASP A 178 -5.35 8.71 -16.37
CA ASP A 178 -6.41 8.16 -17.22
C ASP A 178 -6.14 6.69 -17.57
N LEU A 179 -7.02 5.80 -17.13
CA LEU A 179 -6.89 4.37 -17.41
C LEU A 179 -6.94 4.07 -18.92
N LYS A 180 -7.63 4.88 -19.73
CA LYS A 180 -7.67 4.70 -21.19
C LYS A 180 -6.29 4.88 -21.81
N ASN A 181 -5.49 5.79 -21.27
CA ASN A 181 -4.12 6.02 -21.75
C ASN A 181 -3.20 4.82 -21.46
N LEU A 182 -3.50 4.02 -20.44
CA LEU A 182 -2.73 2.83 -20.07
C LEU A 182 -3.08 1.60 -20.90
N GLN A 183 -4.31 1.50 -21.39
CA GLN A 183 -4.75 0.38 -22.22
C GLN A 183 -4.19 0.44 -23.64
N ASN A 184 -3.70 1.61 -24.08
CA ASN A 184 -3.03 1.79 -25.36
C ASN A 184 -1.57 1.29 -25.37
N PHE A 185 -1.05 0.77 -24.24
CA PHE A 185 0.29 0.17 -24.12
C PHE A 185 0.28 -1.36 -24.13
N LYS A 186 -0.78 -1.99 -24.64
CA LYS A 186 -0.83 -3.45 -24.86
C LYS A 186 -0.27 -3.84 -26.22
#